data_AF-A0A7V8FI58-F1
#
_entry.id   AF-A0A7V8FI58-F1
#
_cell.length_a   1.000
_cell.length_b   1.000
_cell.length_c   1.000
_cell.angle_alpha   90.00
_cell.angle_beta   90.00
_cell.angle_gamma   90.00
#
_symmetry.space_group_name_H-M   'P 1'
#
loop_
_entity.id
_entity.type
_entity.pdbx_description
1 polymer ?
#
loop_
_entity_poly.entity_id
_entity_poly.type
_entity_poly.pdbx_seq_one_letter_code
_entity_poly.pdbx_strand_id
1 'polypeptide(L)'
;MGCEWIGWCGLTASEQASWVQAVGSVFAICIAVYVPWKQRRYAVLEERKKDRNRVIVMATALAPGLEDLRSTLATTLDYLEKSLAERVHLPEKLPRHLEFDQFRSDLYLFGPLGNTVNKAISYQQQFENSMNILRSLDVLPDDFIKETRTNMIHAVEVLGQCVIALVEISRGSH
;
A
#
# COMPACT_ATOMS: atom_id res chain seq x y z
N MET A 1 47.89 -25.96 -44.79
CA MET A 1 47.29 -25.08 -43.75
C MET A 1 46.65 -23.90 -44.49
N GLY A 2 45.55 -24.11 -45.21
CA GLY A 2 44.22 -24.21 -44.61
C GLY A 2 43.63 -22.82 -44.33
N CYS A 3 43.78 -21.87 -45.27
CA CYS A 3 43.08 -20.58 -45.23
C CYS A 3 41.63 -20.80 -45.70
N GLU A 4 40.84 -21.45 -44.85
CA GLU A 4 39.44 -21.79 -45.11
C GLU A 4 38.46 -20.68 -44.68
N TRP A 5 38.99 -19.57 -44.16
CA TRP A 5 38.25 -18.32 -43.94
C TRP A 5 38.37 -17.43 -45.19
N ILE A 6 37.81 -17.96 -46.28
CA ILE A 6 37.85 -17.41 -47.65
C ILE A 6 37.21 -16.01 -47.64
N GLY A 7 38.03 -14.97 -47.58
CA GLY A 7 37.59 -13.58 -47.64
C GLY A 7 38.54 -12.60 -47.01
N TRP A 8 39.33 -12.99 -46.00
CA TRP A 8 40.11 -12.02 -45.22
C TRP A 8 41.57 -11.88 -45.67
N CYS A 9 42.21 -12.95 -46.14
CA CYS A 9 43.61 -12.92 -46.58
C CYS A 9 43.85 -12.30 -47.97
N GLY A 10 42.79 -11.84 -48.67
CA GLY A 10 42.89 -11.22 -50.00
C GLY A 10 42.77 -9.69 -50.02
N LEU A 11 42.49 -9.05 -48.88
CA LEU A 11 42.32 -7.59 -48.79
C LEU A 11 43.63 -6.88 -48.41
N THR A 12 43.85 -5.70 -48.99
CA THR A 12 44.98 -4.84 -48.60
C THR A 12 44.86 -4.40 -47.14
N ALA A 13 46.00 -4.19 -46.45
CA ALA A 13 46.01 -3.84 -45.02
C ALA A 13 45.16 -2.59 -44.68
N SER A 14 44.98 -1.67 -45.65
CA SER A 14 44.10 -0.51 -45.52
C SER A 14 42.61 -0.85 -45.57
N GLU A 15 42.21 -1.84 -46.38
CA GLU A 15 40.82 -2.30 -46.50
C GLU A 15 40.38 -3.13 -45.29
N GLN A 16 41.31 -3.89 -44.69
CA GLN A 16 41.05 -4.54 -43.40
C GLN A 16 40.86 -3.52 -42.28
N ALA A 17 41.69 -2.46 -42.24
CA ALA A 17 41.59 -1.41 -41.23
C ALA A 17 40.29 -0.59 -41.34
N SER A 18 39.87 -0.25 -42.57
CA SER A 18 38.63 0.51 -42.81
C SER A 18 37.39 -0.31 -42.45
N TRP A 19 37.39 -1.63 -42.69
CA TRP A 19 36.31 -2.53 -42.29
C TRP A 19 36.20 -2.64 -40.75
N VAL A 20 37.32 -2.82 -40.05
CA VAL A 20 37.33 -2.87 -38.57
C VAL A 20 36.87 -1.53 -37.97
N GLN A 21 37.27 -0.40 -38.58
CA GLN A 21 36.85 0.92 -38.12
C GLN A 21 35.35 1.16 -38.35
N ALA A 22 34.81 0.75 -39.50
CA ALA A 22 33.39 0.86 -39.79
C ALA A 22 32.55 -0.01 -38.84
N VAL A 23 32.89 -1.30 -38.70
CA VAL A 23 32.17 -2.23 -37.81
C VAL A 23 32.32 -1.82 -36.33
N GLY A 24 33.52 -1.42 -35.92
CA GLY A 24 33.80 -0.95 -34.56
C GLY A 24 32.99 0.30 -34.19
N SER A 25 32.84 1.24 -35.11
CA SER A 25 32.02 2.44 -34.90
C SER A 25 30.53 2.12 -34.73
N VAL A 26 29.99 1.21 -35.56
CA VAL A 26 28.59 0.74 -35.43
C VAL A 26 28.39 0.01 -34.10
N PHE A 27 29.35 -0.84 -33.71
CA PHE A 27 29.26 -1.57 -32.45
C PHE A 27 29.31 -0.65 -31.23
N ALA A 28 30.17 0.38 -31.26
CA ALA A 28 30.26 1.39 -30.21
C ALA A 28 28.94 2.18 -30.06
N ILE A 29 28.32 2.58 -31.17
CA ILE A 29 27.01 3.26 -31.17
C ILE A 29 25.93 2.33 -30.61
N CYS A 30 25.91 1.06 -31.03
CA CYS A 30 24.96 0.07 -30.51
C CYS A 30 25.08 -0.11 -28.99
N ILE A 31 26.30 -0.21 -28.45
CA ILE A 31 26.53 -0.30 -27.00
C ILE A 31 26.07 0.99 -26.30
N ALA A 32 26.39 2.16 -26.86
CA ALA A 32 26.05 3.46 -26.29
C ALA A 32 24.53 3.67 -26.16
N VAL A 33 23.72 3.07 -27.04
CA VAL A 33 22.24 3.11 -26.95
C VAL A 33 21.70 1.97 -26.07
N TYR A 34 22.27 0.77 -26.19
CA TYR A 34 21.77 -0.41 -25.49
C TYR A 34 21.92 -0.32 -23.98
N VAL A 35 23.08 0.15 -23.49
CA VAL A 35 23.38 0.25 -22.05
C VAL A 35 22.38 1.16 -21.31
N PRO A 36 22.15 2.42 -21.71
CA PRO A 36 21.20 3.29 -21.02
C PRO A 36 19.76 2.77 -21.13
N TRP A 37 19.38 2.14 -22.24
CA TRP A 37 18.06 1.51 -22.36
C TRP A 37 17.88 0.36 -21.37
N LYS A 38 18.90 -0.50 -21.23
CA LYS A 38 18.89 -1.60 -20.28
C LYS A 38 18.87 -1.12 -18.83
N GLN A 39 19.63 -0.06 -18.52
CA GLN A 39 19.61 0.59 -17.19
C GLN A 39 18.23 1.16 -16.84
N ARG A 40 17.56 1.84 -17.78
CA ARG A 40 16.18 2.33 -17.58
C ARG A 40 15.21 1.19 -17.29
N ARG A 41 15.33 0.07 -18.01
CA ARG A 41 14.50 -1.12 -17.76
C ARG A 41 14.73 -1.70 -16.37
N TYR A 42 15.97 -1.80 -15.91
CA TYR A 42 16.26 -2.27 -14.56
C TYR A 42 15.76 -1.32 -13.49
N ALA A 43 15.90 0.00 -13.68
CA ALA A 43 15.40 0.99 -12.74
C ALA A 43 13.88 0.86 -12.53
N VAL A 44 13.11 0.74 -13.61
CA VAL A 44 11.64 0.54 -13.53
C VAL A 44 11.29 -0.77 -12.82
N LEU A 45 12.04 -1.85 -13.06
CA LEU A 45 11.81 -3.13 -12.38
C LEU A 45 12.15 -3.06 -10.89
N GLU A 46 13.23 -2.37 -10.52
CA GLU A 46 13.58 -2.14 -9.12
C GLU A 46 12.56 -1.26 -8.39
N GLU A 47 12.06 -0.19 -9.03
CA GLU A 47 11.00 0.65 -8.47
C GLU A 47 9.75 -0.17 -8.17
N ARG A 48 9.29 -0.98 -9.13
CA ARG A 48 8.14 -1.89 -8.90
C ARG A 48 8.37 -2.86 -7.76
N LYS A 49 9.60 -3.38 -7.61
CA LYS A 49 9.97 -4.27 -6.49
C LYS A 49 9.95 -3.52 -5.16
N LYS A 50 10.45 -2.28 -5.13
CA LYS A 50 10.41 -1.41 -3.95
C LYS A 50 8.97 -1.08 -3.56
N ASP A 51 8.13 -0.73 -4.52
CA ASP A 51 6.71 -0.44 -4.29
C ASP A 51 5.98 -1.67 -3.76
N ARG A 52 6.20 -2.86 -4.34
CA ARG A 52 5.63 -4.11 -3.84
C ARG A 52 6.05 -4.39 -2.39
N ASN A 53 7.34 -4.23 -2.08
CA ASN A 53 7.83 -4.41 -0.72
C ASN A 53 7.21 -3.40 0.24
N ARG A 54 7.05 -2.14 -0.19
CA ARG A 54 6.41 -1.08 0.59
C ARG A 54 4.96 -1.42 0.89
N VAL A 55 4.20 -1.90 -0.11
CA VAL A 55 2.82 -2.36 0.05
C VAL A 55 2.72 -3.47 1.10
N ILE A 56 3.63 -4.45 1.08
CA ILE A 56 3.64 -5.55 2.05
C ILE A 56 3.94 -5.04 3.47
N VAL A 57 4.96 -4.20 3.62
CA VAL A 57 5.32 -3.59 4.91
C VAL A 57 4.16 -2.78 5.46
N MET A 58 3.56 -1.93 4.63
CA MET A 58 2.38 -1.14 4.98
C MET A 58 1.22 -2.03 5.40
N ALA A 59 0.92 -3.08 4.65
CA ALA A 59 -0.20 -3.97 4.96
C ALA A 59 -0.02 -4.67 6.31
N THR A 60 1.21 -5.12 6.58
CA THR A 60 1.58 -5.78 7.83
C THR A 60 1.47 -4.83 9.02
N ALA A 61 1.85 -3.56 8.83
CA ALA A 61 1.82 -2.54 9.88
C ALA A 61 0.42 -1.96 10.14
N LEU A 62 -0.40 -1.81 9.10
CA LEU A 62 -1.75 -1.24 9.19
C LEU A 62 -2.79 -2.23 9.72
N ALA A 63 -2.64 -3.53 9.42
CA ALA A 63 -3.66 -4.53 9.77
C ALA A 63 -3.97 -4.61 11.28
N PRO A 64 -2.98 -4.64 12.20
CA PRO A 64 -3.26 -4.66 13.64
C PRO A 64 -4.04 -3.43 14.09
N GLY A 65 -3.66 -2.23 13.62
CA GLY A 65 -4.35 -1.01 14.02
C GLY A 65 -5.80 -0.95 13.55
N LEU A 66 -6.08 -1.43 12.33
CA LEU A 66 -7.46 -1.50 11.83
C LEU A 66 -8.29 -2.54 12.60
N GLU A 67 -7.68 -3.65 13.04
CA GLU A 67 -8.36 -4.66 13.85
C GLU A 67 -8.62 -4.15 15.29
N ASP A 68 -7.68 -3.43 15.89
CA ASP A 68 -7.88 -2.79 17.20
C ASP A 68 -9.01 -1.74 17.15
N LEU A 69 -9.02 -0.92 16.10
CA LEU A 69 -10.11 0.04 15.86
C LEU A 69 -11.45 -0.68 15.69
N ARG A 70 -11.49 -1.74 14.89
CA ARG A 70 -12.68 -2.56 14.66
C ARG A 70 -13.20 -3.16 15.96
N SER A 71 -12.33 -3.77 16.75
CA SER A 71 -12.67 -4.39 18.03
C SER A 71 -13.20 -3.36 19.02
N THR A 72 -12.58 -2.17 19.06
CA THR A 72 -13.04 -1.06 19.90
C THR A 72 -14.42 -0.55 19.49
N LEU A 73 -14.69 -0.43 18.19
CA LEU A 73 -16.00 -0.03 17.67
C LEU A 73 -17.07 -1.09 17.91
N ALA A 74 -16.74 -2.37 17.71
CA ALA A 74 -17.65 -3.48 18.02
C ALA A 74 -17.99 -3.51 19.52
N THR A 75 -16.99 -3.34 20.38
CA THR A 75 -17.21 -3.20 21.83
C THR A 75 -18.11 -2.00 22.12
N THR A 76 -17.84 -0.84 21.52
CA THR A 76 -18.63 0.38 21.73
C THR A 76 -20.10 0.19 21.34
N LEU A 77 -20.35 -0.53 20.24
CA LEU A 77 -21.69 -0.86 19.76
C LEU A 77 -22.52 -1.59 20.83
N ASP A 78 -21.89 -2.50 21.60
CA ASP A 78 -22.56 -3.25 22.68
C ASP A 78 -22.94 -2.37 23.88
N TYR A 79 -22.30 -1.21 24.04
CA TYR A 79 -22.58 -0.25 25.13
C TYR A 79 -23.53 0.88 24.71
N LEU A 80 -23.90 0.94 23.43
CA LEU A 80 -24.65 2.06 22.87
C LEU A 80 -26.06 2.19 23.47
N GLU A 81 -26.70 1.06 23.77
CA GLU A 81 -28.02 0.99 24.43
C GLU A 81 -27.95 0.84 25.95
N LYS A 82 -26.74 0.71 26.52
CA LYS A 82 -26.54 0.57 27.95
C LYS A 82 -26.70 1.89 28.68
N SER A 83 -26.92 1.83 29.99
CA SER A 83 -27.05 3.01 30.84
C SER A 83 -25.75 3.80 30.95
N LEU A 84 -25.81 5.09 31.30
CA LEU A 84 -24.62 5.93 31.49
C LEU A 84 -23.64 5.33 32.50
N ALA A 85 -24.15 4.73 33.59
CA ALA A 85 -23.35 4.07 34.61
C ALA A 85 -22.52 2.90 34.04
N GLU A 86 -23.06 2.17 33.06
CA GLU A 86 -22.38 1.07 32.38
C GLU A 86 -21.42 1.55 31.28
N ARG A 87 -21.68 2.73 30.70
CA ARG A 87 -20.80 3.36 29.70
C ARG A 87 -19.51 3.94 30.29
N VAL A 88 -19.32 3.90 31.61
CA VAL A 88 -18.07 4.32 32.24
C VAL A 88 -16.87 3.48 31.78
N HIS A 89 -17.13 2.29 31.23
CA HIS A 89 -16.12 1.38 30.68
C HIS A 89 -15.73 1.70 29.22
N LEU A 90 -16.36 2.66 28.56
CA LEU A 90 -16.11 3.01 27.16
C LEU A 90 -14.86 3.87 26.97
N PRO A 91 -13.85 3.48 26.15
CA PRO A 91 -12.68 4.28 25.78
C PRO A 91 -12.04 5.11 26.90
N GLU A 92 -11.04 5.94 26.70
CA GLU A 92 -11.33 7.40 26.77
C GLU A 92 -11.19 7.99 25.37
N LYS A 93 -10.30 7.40 24.59
CA LYS A 93 -10.02 7.73 23.20
C LYS A 93 -9.98 6.44 22.41
N LEU A 94 -10.31 6.53 21.12
CA LEU A 94 -10.10 5.41 20.22
C LEU A 94 -8.59 5.22 20.00
N PRO A 95 -8.11 3.97 19.87
CA PRO A 95 -6.70 3.70 19.63
C PRO A 95 -6.27 4.34 18.30
N ARG A 96 -5.31 5.26 18.34
CA ARG A 96 -4.69 5.86 17.15
C ARG A 96 -3.31 5.29 16.97
N HIS A 97 -3.16 4.46 15.95
CA HIS A 97 -1.88 3.86 15.56
C HIS A 97 -1.09 4.86 14.73
N LEU A 98 0.21 5.03 15.03
CA LEU A 98 1.09 5.98 14.34
C LEU A 98 1.20 5.66 12.85
N GLU A 99 1.10 4.37 12.53
CA GLU A 99 1.13 3.78 11.20
C GLU A 99 0.06 4.39 10.28
N PHE A 100 -1.09 4.79 10.82
CA PHE A 100 -2.16 5.42 10.04
C PHE A 100 -1.73 6.77 9.45
N ASP A 101 -1.00 7.56 10.23
CA ASP A 101 -0.50 8.86 9.80
C ASP A 101 0.77 8.69 8.95
N GLN A 102 1.65 7.76 9.33
CA GLN A 102 2.89 7.48 8.62
C GLN A 102 2.66 7.02 7.17
N PHE A 103 1.68 6.14 6.95
CA PHE A 103 1.43 5.55 5.63
C PHE A 103 0.37 6.26 4.80
N ARG A 104 -0.20 7.36 5.33
CA ARG A 104 -1.33 8.04 4.70
C ARG A 104 -1.02 8.54 3.28
N SER A 105 0.18 9.06 3.05
CA SER A 105 0.62 9.54 1.74
C SER A 105 0.78 8.42 0.72
N ASP A 106 0.95 7.18 1.18
CA ASP A 106 1.32 6.03 0.35
C ASP A 106 0.15 5.08 0.12
N LEU A 107 -1.03 5.35 0.70
CA LEU A 107 -2.20 4.49 0.56
C LEU A 107 -2.62 4.28 -0.91
N TYR A 108 -2.27 5.21 -1.81
CA TYR A 108 -2.52 5.06 -3.25
C TYR A 108 -1.86 3.80 -3.85
N LEU A 109 -0.80 3.27 -3.23
CA LEU A 109 -0.13 2.04 -3.66
C LEU A 109 -1.03 0.80 -3.53
N PHE A 110 -2.05 0.84 -2.68
CA PHE A 110 -3.08 -0.20 -2.59
C PHE A 110 -4.18 -0.08 -3.66
N GLY A 111 -4.13 0.94 -4.51
CA GLY A 111 -5.17 1.21 -5.51
C GLY A 111 -6.54 1.45 -4.84
N PRO A 112 -7.63 0.79 -5.29
CA PRO A 112 -8.95 0.97 -4.70
C PRO A 112 -9.03 0.67 -3.20
N LEU A 113 -8.27 -0.32 -2.72
CA LEU A 113 -8.23 -0.67 -1.30
C LEU A 113 -7.68 0.49 -0.45
N GLY A 114 -6.75 1.29 -0.99
CA GLY A 114 -6.21 2.46 -0.31
C GLY A 114 -7.26 3.49 0.06
N ASN A 115 -8.24 3.69 -0.82
CA ASN A 115 -9.39 4.57 -0.54
C ASN A 115 -10.26 4.00 0.58
N THR A 116 -10.48 2.69 0.59
CA THR A 116 -11.24 2.02 1.65
C THR A 116 -10.52 2.11 2.99
N VAL A 117 -9.20 1.92 3.02
CA VAL A 117 -8.37 2.08 4.22
C VAL A 117 -8.39 3.53 4.73
N ASN A 118 -8.25 4.53 3.83
CA ASN A 118 -8.34 5.93 4.22
C ASN A 118 -9.74 6.30 4.77
N LYS A 119 -10.80 5.72 4.19
CA LYS A 119 -12.18 5.85 4.70
C LYS A 119 -12.34 5.18 6.08
N ALA A 120 -11.73 4.01 6.26
CA ALA A 120 -11.72 3.32 7.55
C ALA A 120 -11.00 4.15 8.63
N ILE A 121 -9.86 4.76 8.32
CA ILE A 121 -9.14 5.67 9.24
C ILE A 121 -9.98 6.91 9.55
N SER A 122 -10.73 7.46 8.58
CA SER A 122 -11.55 8.65 8.82
C SER A 122 -12.74 8.39 9.75
N TYR A 123 -13.21 7.15 9.86
CA TYR A 123 -14.22 6.78 10.86
C TYR A 123 -13.75 6.99 12.29
N GLN A 124 -12.44 6.84 12.57
CA GLN A 124 -11.91 7.08 13.91
C GLN A 124 -12.25 8.48 14.40
N GLN A 125 -12.02 9.51 13.58
CA GLN A 125 -12.31 10.90 13.97
C GLN A 125 -13.82 11.14 14.16
N GLN A 126 -14.65 10.52 13.33
CA GLN A 126 -16.11 10.63 13.44
C GLN A 126 -16.60 10.00 14.73
N PHE A 127 -16.11 8.81 15.07
CA PHE A 127 -16.52 8.10 16.28
C PHE A 127 -15.95 8.68 17.56
N GLU A 128 -14.78 9.33 17.54
CA GLU A 128 -14.30 10.10 18.70
C GLU A 128 -15.31 11.17 19.13
N ASN A 129 -15.92 11.87 18.15
CA ASN A 129 -16.95 12.86 18.44
C ASN A 129 -18.21 12.20 19.01
N SER A 130 -18.67 11.09 18.42
CA SER A 130 -19.81 10.33 18.93
C SER A 130 -19.57 9.75 20.34
N MET A 131 -18.34 9.32 20.64
CA MET A 131 -17.94 8.79 21.94
C MET A 131 -18.01 9.84 23.04
N ASN A 132 -17.60 11.09 22.74
CA ASN A 132 -17.74 12.19 23.68
C ASN A 132 -19.21 12.47 24.02
N ILE A 133 -20.10 12.41 23.01
CA ILE A 133 -21.55 12.54 23.22
C ILE A 133 -22.08 11.39 24.08
N LEU A 134 -21.74 10.15 23.74
CA LEU A 134 -22.12 8.91 24.43
C LEU A 134 -21.83 8.94 25.94
N ARG A 135 -20.73 9.58 26.35
CA ARG A 135 -20.32 9.73 27.76
C ARG A 135 -20.90 10.95 28.47
N SER A 136 -21.37 11.94 27.72
CA SER A 136 -21.84 13.21 28.29
C SER A 136 -23.34 13.23 28.59
N LEU A 137 -24.13 12.37 27.91
CA LEU A 137 -25.58 12.35 28.02
C LEU A 137 -26.07 11.11 28.76
N ASP A 138 -26.88 11.34 29.79
CA ASP A 138 -27.50 10.29 30.60
C ASP A 138 -28.54 9.49 29.79
N VAL A 139 -29.36 10.19 29.02
CA VAL A 139 -30.32 9.61 28.08
C VAL A 139 -29.94 10.06 26.67
N LEU A 140 -29.74 9.10 25.77
CA LEU A 140 -29.49 9.39 24.36
C LEU A 140 -30.81 9.47 23.59
N PRO A 141 -30.94 10.39 22.62
CA PRO A 141 -32.06 10.36 21.69
C PRO A 141 -32.10 9.06 20.88
N ASP A 142 -33.28 8.47 20.69
CA ASP A 142 -33.45 7.23 19.93
C ASP A 142 -32.93 7.35 18.49
N ASP A 143 -33.12 8.51 17.86
CA ASP A 143 -32.59 8.78 16.51
C ASP A 143 -31.06 8.74 16.47
N PHE A 144 -30.40 9.29 17.51
CA PHE A 144 -28.95 9.23 17.65
C PHE A 144 -28.47 7.80 17.85
N ILE A 145 -29.16 7.02 18.70
CA ILE A 145 -28.85 5.60 18.93
C ILE A 145 -28.92 4.84 17.61
N LYS A 146 -30.01 5.00 16.88
CA LYS A 146 -30.26 4.32 15.60
C LYS A 146 -29.22 4.69 14.54
N GLU A 147 -28.96 5.97 14.35
CA GLU A 147 -27.98 6.46 13.36
C GLU A 147 -26.56 5.99 13.72
N THR A 148 -26.15 6.15 14.97
CA THR A 148 -24.81 5.77 15.43
C THR A 148 -24.61 4.27 15.32
N ARG A 149 -25.62 3.46 15.68
CA ARG A 149 -25.62 2.01 15.50
C ARG A 149 -25.43 1.62 14.04
N THR A 150 -26.20 2.19 13.12
CA THR A 150 -26.08 1.91 11.68
C THR A 150 -24.68 2.27 11.17
N ASN A 151 -24.16 3.44 11.54
CA ASN A 151 -22.84 3.90 11.12
C ASN A 151 -21.72 3.01 11.69
N MET A 152 -21.79 2.61 12.97
CA MET A 152 -20.81 1.74 13.61
C MET A 152 -20.80 0.34 13.00
N ILE A 153 -21.96 -0.27 12.73
CA ILE A 153 -22.05 -1.59 12.07
C ILE A 153 -21.35 -1.53 10.71
N HIS A 154 -21.71 -0.56 9.88
CA HIS A 154 -21.09 -0.40 8.57
C HIS A 154 -19.58 -0.15 8.67
N ALA A 155 -19.12 0.64 9.65
CA ALA A 155 -17.69 0.85 9.86
C ALA A 155 -16.95 -0.42 10.29
N VAL A 156 -17.52 -1.22 11.20
CA VAL A 156 -16.96 -2.51 11.64
C VAL A 156 -16.84 -3.49 10.47
N GLU A 157 -17.84 -3.54 9.59
CA GLU A 157 -17.82 -4.36 8.38
C GLU A 157 -16.71 -3.93 7.41
N VAL A 158 -16.63 -2.62 7.11
CA VAL A 158 -15.59 -2.06 6.22
C VAL A 158 -14.19 -2.30 6.80
N LEU A 159 -14.01 -2.11 8.10
CA LEU A 159 -12.74 -2.38 8.78
C LEU A 159 -12.37 -3.87 8.69
N GLY A 160 -13.33 -4.76 8.91
CA GLY A 160 -13.11 -6.20 8.76
C GLY A 160 -12.67 -6.60 7.35
N GLN A 161 -13.30 -6.04 6.31
CA GLN A 161 -12.91 -6.26 4.92
C GLN A 161 -11.49 -5.73 4.64
N CYS A 162 -11.14 -4.55 5.15
CA CYS A 162 -9.79 -3.99 5.04
C CYS A 162 -8.76 -4.91 5.69
N VAL A 163 -8.99 -5.37 6.93
CA VAL A 163 -8.06 -6.25 7.65
C VAL A 163 -7.84 -7.54 6.87
N ILE A 164 -8.89 -8.20 6.39
CA ILE A 164 -8.79 -9.42 5.58
C ILE A 164 -7.93 -9.16 4.33
N ALA A 165 -8.22 -8.11 3.57
CA ALA A 165 -7.49 -7.78 2.36
C ALA A 165 -6.01 -7.46 2.62
N LEU A 166 -5.70 -6.72 3.69
CA LEU A 166 -4.32 -6.41 4.07
C LEU A 166 -3.56 -7.68 4.52
N VAL A 167 -4.22 -8.58 5.25
CA VAL A 167 -3.64 -9.87 5.64
C VAL A 167 -3.36 -10.73 4.41
N GLU A 168 -4.26 -10.78 3.43
CA GLU A 168 -4.03 -11.49 2.16
C GLU A 168 -2.82 -10.93 1.40
N ILE A 169 -2.71 -9.60 1.31
CA ILE A 169 -1.56 -8.91 0.68
C ILE A 169 -0.26 -9.27 1.40
N SER A 170 -0.27 -9.30 2.73
CA SER A 170 0.91 -9.68 3.52
C SER A 170 1.33 -11.14 3.31
N ARG A 171 0.37 -12.05 3.08
CA ARG A 171 0.61 -13.48 2.89
C ARG A 171 1.01 -13.87 1.46
N GLY A 172 0.59 -13.12 0.44
CA GLY A 172 0.93 -13.33 -0.98
C GLY A 172 2.40 -13.07 -1.37
N SER A 173 3.31 -13.15 -0.39
CA SER A 173 4.76 -12.96 -0.55
C SER A 173 5.54 -14.28 -0.69
N HIS A 174 4.86 -15.42 -0.81
CA HIS A 174 5.48 -16.73 -1.03
C HIS A 174 5.30 -17.22 -2.47
#